data_AF-A0A942P2T4-F1
#
_entry.id   AF-A0A942P2T4-F1
#
_cell.length_a   1.000
_cell.length_b   1.000
_cell.length_c   1.000
_cell.angle_alpha   90.00
_cell.angle_beta   90.00
_cell.angle_gamma   90.00
#
_symmetry.space_group_name_H-M   'P 1'
#
loop_
_entity.id
_entity.type
_entity.pdbx_description
1 polymer ?
#
loop_
_entity_poly.entity_id
_entity_poly.type
_entity_poly.pdbx_seq_one_letter_code
_entity_poly.pdbx_strand_id
1 'polypeptide(L)'
;KHVFENMHRMVVKRTNQSGGYGMLMGNKASDEEINKFKEEINKHPREFIAQPIIQLSTVPCFINGTLQPRHVDLRPYALCGPDGVQIVPGGLTRVALREGSLVVNSSQGGGSKDTWVVD
;
A
#
# COMPACT_ATOMS: atom_id res chain seq x y z
N LYS A 1 7.55 22.08 -2.16
CA LYS A 1 6.83 22.71 -3.30
C LYS A 1 6.08 21.68 -4.14
N HIS A 2 6.76 20.81 -4.89
CA HIS A 2 6.12 19.79 -5.76
C HIS A 2 5.02 18.96 -5.07
N VAL A 3 5.28 18.41 -3.88
CA VAL A 3 4.31 17.57 -3.14
C VAL A 3 3.03 18.32 -2.79
N PHE A 4 3.13 19.57 -2.29
CA PHE A 4 1.95 20.35 -1.89
C PHE A 4 1.09 20.78 -3.07
N GLU A 5 1.70 21.05 -4.22
CA GLU A 5 0.99 21.38 -5.47
C GLU A 5 0.27 20.16 -6.06
N ASN A 6 0.78 18.95 -5.80
CA ASN A 6 0.28 17.72 -6.43
C ASN A 6 -0.37 16.76 -5.42
N MET A 7 -0.70 17.22 -4.23
CA MET A 7 -1.04 16.33 -3.12
C MET A 7 -2.30 15.49 -3.37
N HIS A 8 -3.25 16.00 -4.17
CA HIS A 8 -4.44 15.28 -4.63
C HIS A 8 -4.13 14.03 -5.48
N ARG A 9 -2.91 13.94 -6.03
CA ARG A 9 -2.42 12.81 -6.84
C ARG A 9 -1.44 11.94 -6.09
N MET A 10 -1.23 12.21 -4.80
CA MET A 10 -0.22 11.54 -3.99
C MET A 10 -0.85 10.81 -2.81
N VAL A 11 -0.17 9.74 -2.40
CA VAL A 11 -0.32 9.13 -1.09
C VAL A 11 0.77 9.72 -0.20
N VAL A 12 0.39 10.35 0.91
CA VAL A 12 1.34 10.87 1.90
C VAL A 12 1.23 10.05 3.17
N LYS A 13 2.35 9.57 3.71
CA LYS A 13 2.37 8.73 4.93
C LYS A 13 3.58 9.04 5.79
N ARG A 14 3.50 8.73 7.08
CA ARG A 14 4.64 8.82 7.99
C ARG A 14 5.68 7.74 7.70
N THR A 15 6.96 8.05 7.91
CA THR A 15 8.10 7.15 7.64
C THR A 15 8.24 6.04 8.67
N ASN A 16 7.86 6.31 9.93
CA ASN A 16 8.07 5.43 11.07
C ASN A 16 6.83 4.60 11.46
N GLN A 17 5.71 4.73 10.76
CA GLN A 17 4.48 4.01 11.09
C GLN A 17 4.32 2.75 10.23
N SER A 18 4.04 1.64 10.90
CA SER A 18 3.69 0.36 10.27
C SER A 18 2.17 0.23 10.14
N GLY A 19 1.72 -0.32 9.01
CA GLY A 19 0.34 -0.78 8.87
C GLY A 19 -0.70 0.19 8.28
N GLY A 20 -0.27 1.29 7.65
CA GLY A 20 -1.16 2.19 6.91
C GLY A 20 -1.92 3.22 7.76
N TYR A 21 -1.70 3.25 9.07
CA TYR A 21 -2.13 4.35 9.93
C TYR A 21 -1.38 5.65 9.55
N GLY A 22 -2.06 6.79 9.67
CA GLY A 22 -1.46 8.10 9.36
C GLY A 22 -1.16 8.32 7.87
N MET A 23 -1.97 7.74 6.98
CA MET A 23 -1.85 7.89 5.53
C MET A 23 -2.96 8.77 4.96
N LEU A 24 -2.59 9.79 4.20
CA LEU A 24 -3.48 10.62 3.38
C LEU A 24 -3.55 10.05 1.96
N MET A 25 -4.75 9.67 1.53
CA MET A 25 -5.04 9.31 0.14
C MET A 25 -5.55 10.56 -0.59
N GLY A 26 -4.67 11.29 -1.27
CA GLY A 26 -4.98 12.61 -1.81
C GLY A 26 -6.20 12.68 -2.73
N ASN A 27 -6.52 11.60 -3.45
CA ASN A 27 -7.67 11.53 -4.35
C ASN A 27 -9.01 11.26 -3.66
N LYS A 28 -9.00 10.90 -2.38
CA LYS A 28 -10.20 10.65 -1.55
C LYS A 28 -10.31 11.60 -0.36
N ALA A 29 -9.27 12.39 -0.10
CA ALA A 29 -9.23 13.33 1.02
C ALA A 29 -9.95 14.64 0.69
N SER A 30 -10.59 15.21 1.70
CA SER A 30 -11.12 16.57 1.65
C SER A 30 -10.00 17.62 1.69
N ASP A 31 -10.31 18.83 1.25
CA ASP A 31 -9.36 19.97 1.34
C ASP A 31 -8.97 20.28 2.79
N GLU A 32 -9.87 20.05 3.75
CA GLU A 32 -9.59 20.23 5.18
C GLU A 32 -8.54 19.22 5.68
N GLU A 33 -8.68 17.94 5.33
CA GLU A 33 -7.70 16.90 5.68
C GLU A 33 -6.35 17.16 5.02
N ILE A 34 -6.36 17.60 3.75
CA ILE A 34 -5.18 18.03 3.01
C ILE A 34 -4.47 19.17 3.76
N ASN A 35 -5.20 20.21 4.18
CA ASN A 35 -4.59 21.35 4.87
C ASN A 35 -4.01 20.95 6.23
N LYS A 36 -4.71 20.12 7.01
CA LYS A 36 -4.18 19.54 8.26
C LYS A 36 -2.88 18.78 8.02
N PHE A 37 -2.81 17.97 6.96
CA PHE A 37 -1.57 17.27 6.60
C PHE A 37 -0.45 18.24 6.21
N LYS A 38 -0.73 19.31 5.46
CA LYS A 38 0.28 20.34 5.11
C LYS A 38 0.86 20.99 6.36
N GLU A 39 0.03 21.34 7.34
CA GLU A 39 0.49 21.92 8.61
C GLU A 39 1.42 20.96 9.36
N GLU A 40 1.02 19.68 9.49
CA GLU A 40 1.84 18.67 10.16
C GLU A 40 3.16 18.38 9.43
N ILE A 41 3.14 18.33 8.09
CA ILE A 41 4.34 18.16 7.27
C ILE A 41 5.28 19.36 7.46
N ASN A 42 4.77 20.59 7.54
CA ASN A 42 5.61 21.76 7.75
C ASN A 42 6.28 21.76 9.14
N LYS A 43 5.62 21.21 10.17
CA LYS A 43 6.21 21.06 11.51
C LYS A 43 7.33 20.01 11.52
N HIS A 44 7.12 18.87 10.86
CA HIS A 44 8.04 17.72 10.91
C HIS A 44 8.29 17.07 9.54
N PRO A 45 8.89 17.78 8.56
CA PRO A 45 8.91 17.34 7.17
C PRO A 45 9.65 16.02 6.93
N ARG A 46 10.66 15.71 7.76
CA ARG A 46 11.45 14.46 7.68
C ARG A 46 10.65 13.22 8.09
N GLU A 47 9.52 13.39 8.78
CA GLU A 47 8.67 12.29 9.20
C GLU A 47 7.73 11.81 8.11
N PHE A 48 7.69 12.47 6.94
CA PHE A 48 6.73 12.15 5.89
C PHE A 48 7.41 11.79 4.58
N ILE A 49 6.75 10.91 3.84
CA ILE A 49 7.05 10.64 2.43
C ILE A 49 5.77 10.77 1.61
N ALA A 50 5.93 11.18 0.35
CA ALA A 50 4.87 11.25 -0.63
C ALA A 50 5.23 10.38 -1.83
N GLN A 51 4.25 9.63 -2.33
CA GLN A 51 4.40 8.78 -3.51
C GLN A 51 3.21 9.03 -4.44
N PRO A 52 3.38 8.99 -5.78
CA PRO A 52 2.25 9.00 -6.69
C PRO A 52 1.27 7.88 -6.36
N ILE A 53 -0.03 8.14 -6.52
CA ILE A 53 -1.04 7.10 -6.37
C ILE A 53 -0.86 6.08 -7.50
N ILE A 54 -0.60 4.84 -7.14
CA ILE A 54 -0.53 3.70 -8.07
C ILE A 54 -1.81 2.91 -7.93
N GLN A 55 -2.42 2.55 -9.06
CA GLN A 55 -3.52 1.59 -9.07
C GLN A 55 -2.94 0.19 -8.86
N LEU A 56 -3.20 -0.41 -7.71
CA LEU A 56 -2.80 -1.78 -7.44
C LEU A 56 -3.57 -2.73 -8.37
N SER A 57 -2.88 -3.73 -8.91
CA SER A 57 -3.51 -4.84 -9.61
C SER A 57 -4.56 -5.52 -8.71
N THR A 58 -5.52 -6.19 -9.33
CA THR A 58 -6.52 -6.99 -8.62
C THR A 58 -6.39 -8.46 -8.95
N VAL A 59 -6.80 -9.31 -8.00
CA VAL A 59 -6.93 -10.75 -8.18
C VAL A 59 -8.37 -11.19 -7.86
N PRO A 60 -8.87 -12.29 -8.45
CA PRO A 60 -10.18 -12.82 -8.12
C PRO A 60 -10.21 -13.36 -6.68
N CYS A 61 -11.19 -12.93 -5.91
CA CYS A 61 -11.49 -13.43 -4.57
C CYS A 61 -12.91 -13.98 -4.53
N PHE A 62 -13.06 -15.20 -4.02
CA PHE A 62 -14.38 -15.79 -3.82
C PHE A 62 -14.97 -15.25 -2.51
N ILE A 63 -15.94 -14.33 -2.63
CA ILE A 63 -16.57 -13.63 -1.50
C ILE A 63 -18.08 -13.69 -1.70
N ASN A 64 -18.81 -14.12 -0.67
CA ASN A 64 -20.28 -14.20 -0.69
C ASN A 64 -20.83 -14.98 -1.90
N GLY A 65 -20.18 -16.11 -2.26
CA GLY A 65 -20.63 -16.96 -3.35
C GLY A 65 -20.31 -16.45 -4.77
N THR A 66 -19.58 -15.33 -4.90
CA THR A 66 -19.22 -14.75 -6.21
C THR A 66 -17.73 -14.45 -6.29
N LEU A 67 -17.16 -14.50 -7.50
CA LEU A 67 -15.81 -14.02 -7.74
C LEU A 67 -15.82 -12.50 -7.89
N GLN A 68 -15.08 -11.82 -7.04
CA GLN A 68 -14.97 -10.37 -7.03
C GLN A 68 -13.51 -9.93 -7.06
N PRO A 69 -13.15 -8.87 -7.81
CA PRO A 69 -11.78 -8.36 -7.83
C PRO A 69 -11.44 -7.74 -6.48
N ARG A 70 -10.22 -8.02 -5.99
CA ARG A 70 -9.64 -7.35 -4.81
C ARG A 70 -8.21 -6.96 -5.05
N HIS A 71 -7.81 -5.81 -4.53
CA HIS A 71 -6.45 -5.32 -4.66
C HIS A 71 -5.47 -6.25 -3.95
N VAL A 72 -4.35 -6.53 -4.62
CA VAL A 72 -3.32 -7.46 -4.17
C VAL A 72 -2.01 -6.73 -3.97
N ASP A 73 -1.22 -7.21 -3.01
CA ASP A 73 0.21 -6.94 -2.97
C ASP A 73 1.01 -8.25 -2.86
N LEU A 74 2.24 -8.22 -3.38
CA LEU A 74 3.16 -9.34 -3.34
C LEU A 74 4.44 -8.92 -2.64
N ARG A 75 4.85 -9.73 -1.66
CA ARG A 75 6.13 -9.62 -0.98
C ARG A 75 7.00 -10.84 -1.32
N PRO A 76 7.88 -10.75 -2.32
CA PRO A 76 8.90 -11.77 -2.55
C PRO A 76 9.98 -11.68 -1.47
N TYR A 77 10.79 -12.73 -1.35
CA TYR A 77 11.90 -12.79 -0.41
C TYR A 77 13.22 -12.96 -1.16
N ALA A 78 14.14 -12.02 -0.91
CA ALA A 78 15.51 -12.08 -1.39
C ALA A 78 16.41 -12.59 -0.27
N LEU A 79 17.15 -13.68 -0.52
CA LEU A 79 18.14 -14.26 0.38
C LEU A 79 19.52 -13.79 -0.06
N CYS A 80 20.30 -13.24 0.87
CA CYS A 80 21.65 -12.77 0.62
C CYS A 80 22.65 -13.65 1.38
N GLY A 81 23.63 -14.21 0.67
CA GLY A 81 24.66 -15.08 1.23
C GLY A 81 26.01 -14.89 0.53
N PRO A 82 27.01 -15.72 0.86
CA PRO A 82 28.36 -15.65 0.28
C PRO A 82 28.36 -15.72 -1.26
N ASP A 83 27.42 -16.45 -1.85
CA ASP A 83 27.30 -16.65 -3.29
C ASP A 83 26.44 -15.58 -3.99
N GLY A 84 26.04 -14.52 -3.27
CA GLY A 84 25.25 -13.41 -3.80
C GLY A 84 23.79 -13.38 -3.35
N VAL A 85 22.94 -12.73 -4.15
CA VAL A 85 21.51 -12.55 -3.86
C VAL A 85 20.68 -13.51 -4.71
N GLN A 86 19.82 -14.29 -4.06
CA GLN A 86 18.87 -15.20 -4.70
C GLN A 86 17.43 -14.82 -4.33
N ILE A 87 16.49 -14.97 -5.26
CA ILE A 87 15.06 -14.74 -5.02
C ILE A 87 14.37 -16.09 -4.89
N VAL A 88 13.57 -16.26 -3.83
CA VAL A 88 12.74 -17.45 -3.65
C VAL A 88 11.64 -17.46 -4.73
N PRO A 89 11.36 -18.59 -5.42
CA PRO A 89 10.27 -18.70 -6.40
C PRO A 89 8.91 -18.74 -5.68
N GLY A 90 8.54 -17.62 -5.05
CA GLY A 90 7.34 -17.46 -4.25
C GLY A 90 7.34 -16.16 -3.46
N GLY A 91 6.38 -16.03 -2.56
CA GLY A 91 6.26 -14.85 -1.71
C GLY A 91 4.97 -14.83 -0.92
N LEU A 92 4.88 -13.86 -0.02
CA LEU A 92 3.64 -13.58 0.70
C LEU A 92 2.75 -12.69 -0.19
N THR A 93 1.67 -13.26 -0.71
CA THR A 93 0.61 -12.48 -1.36
C THR A 93 -0.43 -12.07 -0.33
N ARG A 94 -0.72 -10.77 -0.23
CA ARG A 94 -1.80 -10.25 0.63
C ARG A 94 -2.87 -9.58 -0.20
N VAL A 95 -4.09 -9.62 0.31
CA VAL A 95 -5.27 -9.16 -0.43
C VAL A 95 -6.15 -8.30 0.46
N ALA A 96 -6.58 -7.15 -0.05
CA ALA A 96 -7.52 -6.28 0.64
C ALA A 96 -8.94 -6.86 0.51
N LEU A 97 -9.50 -7.47 1.56
CA LEU A 97 -10.79 -8.16 1.45
C LEU A 97 -11.99 -7.21 1.36
N ARG A 98 -11.86 -6.00 1.92
CA ARG A 98 -12.88 -4.95 1.79
C ARG A 98 -12.90 -4.40 0.37
N GLU A 99 -14.09 -4.32 -0.21
CA GLU A 99 -14.31 -3.77 -1.55
C GLU A 99 -13.74 -2.35 -1.68
N GLY A 100 -13.02 -2.10 -2.78
CA GLY A 100 -12.39 -0.81 -3.07
C GLY A 100 -11.27 -0.36 -2.12
N SER A 101 -10.90 -1.20 -1.14
CA SER A 101 -9.80 -0.92 -0.21
C SER A 101 -8.46 -1.23 -0.88
N LEU A 102 -7.48 -0.35 -0.64
CA LEU A 102 -6.08 -0.58 -1.00
C LEU A 102 -5.28 -1.11 0.21
N VAL A 103 -5.93 -1.28 1.36
CA VAL A 103 -5.27 -1.75 2.57
C VAL A 103 -5.31 -3.27 2.62
N VAL A 104 -4.13 -3.86 2.43
CA VAL A 104 -3.87 -5.30 2.44
C VAL A 104 -3.30 -5.81 3.77
N ASN A 105 -3.15 -4.93 4.77
CA ASN A 105 -2.59 -5.29 6.05
C ASN A 105 -3.55 -6.20 6.85
N SER A 106 -3.03 -7.30 7.41
CA SER A 106 -3.83 -8.30 8.13
C SER A 106 -4.52 -7.70 9.37
N SER A 107 -3.88 -6.77 10.06
CA SER A 107 -4.47 -6.08 11.21
C SER A 107 -5.68 -5.20 10.87
N GLN A 108 -5.97 -4.98 9.58
CA GLN A 108 -7.11 -4.19 9.09
C GLN A 108 -8.00 -4.99 8.14
N GLY A 109 -8.06 -6.32 8.31
CA GLY A 109 -8.94 -7.19 7.51
C GLY A 109 -8.35 -7.60 6.16
N GLY A 110 -7.02 -7.53 6.01
CA GLY A 110 -6.31 -8.13 4.88
C GLY A 110 -6.26 -9.66 5.01
N GLY A 111 -6.45 -10.37 3.89
CA GLY A 111 -6.24 -11.80 3.77
C GLY A 111 -4.91 -12.12 3.10
N SER A 112 -4.60 -13.41 2.96
CA SER A 112 -3.47 -13.89 2.16
C SER A 112 -3.93 -14.88 1.09
N LYS A 113 -3.11 -15.03 0.05
CA LYS A 113 -3.24 -16.07 -0.97
C LYS A 113 -1.89 -16.75 -1.16
N ASP A 114 -1.95 -17.97 -1.67
CA ASP A 114 -0.75 -18.65 -2.16
C ASP A 114 -0.21 -17.95 -3.43
N THR A 115 1.10 -18.02 -3.62
CA THR A 115 1.79 -17.40 -4.76
C THR A 115 2.43 -18.49 -5.60
N TRP A 116 1.90 -18.73 -6.80
CA TRP A 116 2.47 -19.71 -7.71
C TRP A 116 3.38 -19.02 -8.72
N VAL A 117 4.65 -19.45 -8.75
CA VAL A 117 5.61 -19.11 -9.81
C VAL A 117 5.70 -20.36 -10.68
N VAL A 118 5.41 -20.21 -11.98
CA VAL A 118 5.38 -21.31 -12.95
C VAL A 118 6.45 -21.11 -14.00
N ASP A 119 7.03 -22.22 -14.46
CA ASP A 119 8.08 -22.31 -15.49
C ASP A 119 7.50 -22.53 -16.90
#